data_AF-A0AA37AAN1-F1
#
_entry.id   AF-A0AA37AAN1-F1
#
_cell.length_a   1.000
_cell.length_b   1.000
_cell.length_c   1.000
_cell.angle_alpha   90.00
_cell.angle_beta   90.00
_cell.angle_gamma   90.00
#
_symmetry.space_group_name_H-M   'P 1'
#
loop_
_entity.id
_entity.type
_entity.pdbx_description
1 polymer ?
#
loop_
_entity_poly.entity_id
_entity_poly.type
_entity_poly.pdbx_seq_one_letter_code
_entity_poly.pdbx_strand_id
1 'polypeptide(L)'
;MNSVGIDVPKRKSMIAVMRPSGEEGVSPIENQHTDGELSLLRGLPRETCVVMESTGNYHLPVAWLLNASGFYVSVVSAALAHDYGNNLRRAKTDKKEAIKLANDGLDHWLTLPRYIPEKDT
;
A
#
# COMPACT_ATOMS: atom_id res chain seq x y z
N MET A 1 -9.91 1.38 12.01
CA MET A 1 -9.44 1.04 10.65
C MET A 1 -8.43 2.07 10.16
N ASN A 2 -7.18 1.69 10.00
CA ASN A 2 -6.17 2.49 9.31
C ASN A 2 -5.94 1.93 7.91
N SER A 3 -5.44 2.76 7.01
CA SER A 3 -5.04 2.33 5.69
C SER A 3 -3.58 2.68 5.43
N VAL A 4 -2.88 1.79 4.74
CA VAL A 4 -1.48 1.94 4.36
C VAL A 4 -1.39 1.85 2.85
N GLY A 5 -0.86 2.88 2.21
CA GLY A 5 -0.55 2.86 0.79
C GLY A 5 0.93 2.61 0.58
N ILE A 6 1.27 1.61 -0.22
CA ILE A 6 2.67 1.28 -0.55
C ILE A 6 2.85 1.36 -2.07
N ASP A 7 3.67 2.31 -2.50
CA ASP A 7 4.23 2.33 -3.85
C ASP A 7 5.57 1.57 -3.83
N VAL A 8 5.72 0.56 -4.68
CA VAL A 8 6.87 -0.37 -4.68
C VAL A 8 7.68 -0.27 -6.00
N PRO A 9 8.42 0.82 -6.25
CA PRO A 9 9.35 0.87 -7.36
C PRO A 9 10.59 -0.02 -7.15
N LYS A 10 11.27 -0.33 -8.27
CA LYS A 10 12.44 -1.24 -8.36
C LYS A 10 13.53 -1.03 -7.30
N ARG A 11 13.73 0.20 -6.82
CA ARG A 11 14.85 0.55 -5.92
C ARG A 11 14.42 0.92 -4.52
N LYS A 12 13.25 1.52 -4.37
CA LYS A 12 12.80 2.07 -3.11
C LYS A 12 11.29 1.93 -3.00
N SER A 13 10.76 1.70 -1.82
CA SER A 13 9.33 1.70 -1.53
C SER A 13 8.94 2.99 -0.83
N MET A 14 7.77 3.52 -1.12
CA MET A 14 7.17 4.65 -0.42
C MET A 14 5.94 4.17 0.34
N ILE A 15 5.95 4.34 1.67
CA ILE A 15 4.86 3.89 2.54
C ILE A 15 4.17 5.10 3.16
N ALA A 16 2.86 5.26 2.95
CA ALA A 16 2.03 6.26 3.62
C ALA A 16 1.00 5.57 4.52
N VAL A 17 0.76 6.12 5.72
CA VAL A 17 -0.26 5.61 6.64
C VAL A 17 -1.32 6.68 6.87
N MET A 18 -2.57 6.36 6.57
CA MET A 18 -3.71 7.23 6.79
C MET A 18 -4.61 6.68 7.90
N ARG A 19 -4.96 7.56 8.83
CA ARG A 19 -5.94 7.28 9.87
C ARG A 19 -7.35 7.57 9.34
N PRO A 20 -8.39 6.96 9.92
CA PRO A 20 -9.77 7.20 9.50
C PRO A 20 -10.22 8.65 9.78
N SER A 21 -9.47 9.41 10.58
CA SER A 21 -9.66 10.85 10.77
C SER A 21 -9.19 11.70 9.58
N GLY A 22 -8.59 11.11 8.54
CA GLY A 22 -7.99 11.82 7.41
C GLY A 22 -6.61 12.41 7.71
N GLU A 23 -6.07 12.18 8.91
CA GLU A 23 -4.72 12.59 9.29
C GLU A 23 -3.67 11.58 8.79
N GLU A 24 -2.54 12.09 8.29
CA GLU A 24 -1.34 11.27 8.05
C GLU A 24 -0.87 10.71 9.41
N GLY A 25 -1.03 9.40 9.60
CA GLY A 25 -0.59 8.70 10.81
C GLY A 25 0.93 8.58 10.89
N VAL A 26 1.59 8.47 9.74
CA VAL A 26 3.05 8.44 9.56
C VAL A 26 3.38 9.13 8.24
N SER A 27 4.29 10.11 8.28
CA SER A 27 4.80 10.77 7.08
C SER A 27 5.38 9.75 6.11
N PRO A 28 5.17 9.89 4.78
CA PRO A 28 5.62 8.90 3.83
C PRO A 28 7.12 8.60 3.92
N ILE A 29 7.47 7.33 4.11
CA ILE A 29 8.85 6.87 4.35
C ILE A 29 9.37 6.18 3.10
N GLU A 30 10.55 6.63 2.66
CA GLU A 30 11.33 6.00 1.60
C GLU A 30 12.17 4.86 2.19
N ASN A 31 11.99 3.63 1.69
CA ASN A 31 12.68 2.43 2.16
C ASN A 31 13.39 1.69 1.01
N GLN A 32 14.42 0.90 1.30
CA GLN A 32 15.24 0.19 0.30
C GLN A 32 14.98 -1.32 0.25
N HIS A 33 13.77 -1.82 0.54
CA HIS A 33 13.43 -3.26 0.53
C HIS A 33 14.20 -4.06 1.58
N THR A 34 14.30 -3.53 2.81
CA THR A 34 14.99 -4.17 3.94
C THR A 34 14.01 -4.65 5.02
N ASP A 35 14.41 -5.62 5.85
CA ASP A 35 13.59 -6.19 6.94
C ASP A 35 12.99 -5.15 7.91
N GLY A 36 13.54 -3.92 7.94
CA GLY A 36 13.00 -2.80 8.69
C GLY A 36 11.59 -2.36 8.26
N GLU A 37 11.17 -2.67 7.04
CA GLU A 37 9.87 -2.33 6.46
C GLU A 37 8.71 -2.98 7.23
N LEU A 38 8.88 -4.24 7.62
CA LEU A 38 7.93 -4.95 8.48
C LEU A 38 7.82 -4.34 9.87
N SER A 39 8.91 -3.76 10.37
CA SER A 39 8.96 -3.26 11.75
C SER A 39 8.06 -2.03 11.92
N LEU A 40 7.99 -1.19 10.90
CA LEU A 40 7.08 -0.04 10.83
C LEU A 40 5.61 -0.48 10.83
N LEU A 41 5.29 -1.52 10.07
CA LEU A 41 3.94 -2.04 9.95
C LEU A 41 3.52 -2.85 11.18
N ARG A 42 4.44 -3.56 11.84
CA ARG A 42 4.21 -4.27 13.11
C ARG A 42 3.75 -3.36 14.25
N GLY A 43 4.10 -2.08 14.22
CA GLY A 43 3.62 -1.08 15.18
C GLY A 43 2.18 -0.61 14.92
N LEU A 44 1.59 -0.95 13.77
CA LEU A 44 0.24 -0.53 13.42
C LEU A 44 -0.81 -1.45 14.05
N PRO A 45 -2.01 -0.93 14.37
CA PRO A 45 -3.14 -1.73 14.81
C PRO A 45 -3.47 -2.85 13.82
N ARG A 46 -3.98 -3.98 14.33
CA ARG A 46 -4.40 -5.12 13.48
C ARG A 46 -5.51 -4.77 12.48
N GLU A 47 -6.31 -3.76 12.78
CA GLU A 47 -7.29 -3.18 11.85
C GLU A 47 -6.61 -2.24 10.83
N THR A 48 -5.66 -2.77 10.07
CA THR A 48 -4.93 -2.04 9.04
C THR A 48 -5.03 -2.77 7.70
N CYS A 49 -5.51 -2.08 6.67
CA CYS A 49 -5.46 -2.56 5.28
C CYS A 49 -4.23 -1.96 4.61
N VAL A 50 -3.45 -2.81 3.97
CA VAL A 50 -2.35 -2.40 3.12
C VAL A 50 -2.80 -2.48 1.67
N VAL A 51 -2.73 -1.36 0.97
CA VAL A 51 -3.01 -1.23 -0.46
C VAL A 51 -1.70 -0.98 -1.19
N MET A 52 -1.46 -1.73 -2.26
CA MET A 52 -0.25 -1.65 -3.06
C MET A 52 -0.54 -1.69 -4.56
N GLU A 53 0.18 -0.89 -5.33
CA GLU A 53 0.06 -0.86 -6.80
C GLU A 53 0.87 -1.99 -7.45
N SER A 54 0.28 -2.73 -8.38
CA SER A 54 0.91 -3.85 -9.10
C SER A 54 1.83 -3.38 -10.24
N THR A 55 2.79 -2.48 -9.97
CA THR A 55 3.71 -1.99 -11.00
C THR A 55 4.88 -2.97 -11.17
N GLY A 56 4.73 -3.94 -12.08
CA GLY A 56 5.68 -5.04 -12.29
C GLY A 56 5.65 -6.07 -11.16
N ASN A 57 6.68 -6.91 -11.00
CA ASN A 57 6.68 -8.04 -10.05
C ASN A 57 7.24 -7.71 -8.65
N TYR A 58 7.70 -6.47 -8.40
CA TYR A 58 8.37 -6.11 -7.15
C TYR A 58 7.45 -6.10 -5.93
N HIS A 59 6.15 -5.92 -6.13
CA HIS A 59 5.15 -5.94 -5.06
C HIS A 59 4.91 -7.34 -4.48
N LEU A 60 5.16 -8.41 -5.24
CA LEU A 60 4.87 -9.80 -4.85
C LEU A 60 5.56 -10.23 -3.54
N PRO A 61 6.88 -10.08 -3.37
CA PRO A 61 7.55 -10.46 -2.11
C PRO A 61 7.03 -9.65 -0.91
N VAL A 62 6.71 -8.37 -1.10
CA VAL A 62 6.16 -7.50 -0.04
C VAL A 62 4.74 -7.94 0.32
N ALA A 63 3.89 -8.19 -0.67
CA ALA A 63 2.51 -8.65 -0.49
C ALA A 63 2.45 -9.97 0.28
N TRP A 64 3.31 -10.92 -0.11
CA TRP A 64 3.43 -12.22 0.54
C TRP A 64 3.83 -12.08 2.01
N LEU A 65 4.87 -11.30 2.29
CA LEU A 65 5.40 -11.10 3.63
C LEU A 65 4.40 -10.42 4.59
N LEU A 66 3.64 -9.44 4.09
CA LEU A 66 2.62 -8.75 4.85
C LEU A 66 1.39 -9.62 5.11
N ASN A 67 0.96 -10.40 4.11
CA ASN A 67 -0.11 -11.37 4.29
C ASN A 67 0.31 -12.47 5.28
N ALA A 68 1.55 -12.97 5.21
CA ALA A 68 2.10 -13.93 6.17
C ALA A 68 2.19 -13.36 7.59
N SER A 69 2.35 -12.03 7.73
CA SER A 69 2.34 -11.33 9.01
C SER A 69 0.93 -11.07 9.57
N GLY A 70 -0.12 -11.45 8.83
CA GLY A 70 -1.52 -11.34 9.25
C GLY A 70 -2.20 -10.01 8.89
N PHE A 71 -1.57 -9.17 8.07
CA PHE A 71 -2.22 -7.95 7.57
C PHE A 71 -3.26 -8.28 6.51
N TYR A 72 -4.29 -7.43 6.41
CA TYR A 72 -5.14 -7.41 5.23
C TYR A 72 -4.37 -6.69 4.12
N VAL A 73 -4.04 -7.39 3.05
CA VAL A 73 -3.30 -6.84 1.91
C VAL A 73 -4.22 -6.84 0.70
N SER A 74 -4.23 -5.75 -0.06
CA SER A 74 -4.91 -5.60 -1.34
C SER A 74 -3.92 -5.11 -2.38
N VAL A 75 -3.78 -5.87 -3.46
CA VAL A 75 -2.95 -5.50 -4.61
C VAL A 75 -3.88 -4.97 -5.70
N VAL A 76 -3.74 -3.70 -6.05
CA VAL A 76 -4.54 -3.03 -7.08
C VAL A 76 -3.70 -2.80 -8.32
N SER A 77 -4.30 -2.97 -9.50
CA SER A 77 -3.60 -2.66 -10.74
C SER A 77 -3.48 -1.15 -10.95
N ALA A 78 -2.40 -0.72 -11.59
CA ALA A 78 -2.22 0.70 -11.98
C ALA A 78 -3.41 1.25 -12.79
N ALA A 79 -4.09 0.38 -13.56
CA ALA A 79 -5.28 0.73 -14.31
C ALA A 79 -6.50 0.99 -13.40
N LEU A 80 -6.68 0.18 -12.33
CA LEU A 80 -7.73 0.41 -11.34
C LEU A 80 -7.43 1.65 -10.49
N ALA A 81 -6.17 1.86 -10.10
CA ALA A 81 -5.75 3.07 -9.40
C ALA A 81 -5.97 4.35 -10.24
N HIS A 82 -5.94 4.25 -11.57
CA HIS A 82 -6.21 5.39 -12.46
C HIS A 82 -7.70 5.79 -12.47
N ASP A 83 -8.61 4.82 -12.37
CA ASP A 83 -10.06 5.07 -12.44
C ASP A 83 -10.60 5.78 -11.16
N TYR A 84 -9.91 5.62 -10.03
CA TYR A 84 -10.26 6.27 -8.75
C TYR A 84 -9.88 7.77 -8.65
N GLY A 85 -9.14 8.33 -9.61
CA GLY A 85 -8.72 9.73 -9.49
C GLY A 85 -8.27 10.36 -10.80
N ASN A 86 -9.19 11.06 -11.46
CA ASN A 86 -8.92 11.80 -12.69
C ASN A 86 -8.20 13.14 -12.39
N ASN A 87 -7.19 13.44 -13.22
CA ASN A 87 -6.53 14.74 -13.42
C ASN A 87 -5.66 15.37 -12.31
N LEU A 88 -4.43 14.89 -12.13
CA LEU A 88 -3.32 15.76 -11.69
C LEU A 88 -2.03 15.52 -12.50
N ARG A 89 -1.92 16.21 -13.64
CA ARG A 89 -0.68 16.40 -14.43
C ARG A 89 0.33 17.30 -13.69
N ARG A 90 0.74 16.95 -12.47
CA ARG A 90 1.87 17.59 -11.77
C ARG A 90 2.75 16.51 -11.18
N ALA A 91 3.94 16.32 -11.77
CA ALA A 91 5.04 15.45 -11.35
C ALA A 91 4.60 14.27 -10.45
N LYS A 92 4.44 13.08 -11.02
CA LYS A 92 4.23 11.83 -10.26
C LYS A 92 5.39 11.73 -9.25
N THR A 93 5.07 11.88 -7.97
CA THR A 93 6.02 11.74 -6.87
C THR A 93 5.57 10.56 -6.05
N ASP A 94 6.47 9.62 -5.76
CA ASP A 94 6.20 8.38 -5.03
C ASP A 94 5.40 8.65 -3.72
N LYS A 95 5.65 9.79 -3.06
CA LYS A 95 4.90 10.26 -1.87
C LYS A 95 3.39 10.43 -2.13
N LYS A 96 3.01 11.12 -3.20
CA LYS A 96 1.60 11.37 -3.53
C LYS A 96 0.87 10.08 -3.92
N GLU A 97 1.57 9.18 -4.59
CA GLU A 97 1.01 7.88 -4.99
C GLU A 97 0.73 7.01 -3.77
N ALA A 98 1.67 6.96 -2.81
CA ALA A 98 1.46 6.26 -1.55
C ALA A 98 0.27 6.84 -0.74
N ILE A 99 0.14 8.18 -0.65
CA ILE A 99 -1.00 8.82 0.02
C ILE A 99 -2.32 8.49 -0.68
N LYS A 100 -2.32 8.52 -2.02
CA LYS A 100 -3.51 8.18 -2.81
C LYS A 100 -3.94 6.74 -2.54
N LEU A 101 -3.01 5.78 -2.61
CA LEU A 101 -3.29 4.37 -2.30
C LEU A 101 -3.84 4.19 -0.88
N ALA A 102 -3.31 4.93 0.09
CA ALA A 102 -3.80 4.89 1.46
C ALA A 102 -5.24 5.42 1.58
N ASN A 103 -5.57 6.53 0.90
CA ASN A 103 -6.93 7.06 0.87
C ASN A 103 -7.90 6.13 0.14
N ASP A 104 -7.49 5.58 -1.02
CA ASP A 104 -8.28 4.59 -1.75
C ASP A 104 -8.59 3.38 -0.84
N GLY A 105 -7.64 2.98 0.01
CA GLY A 105 -7.84 1.94 1.01
C GLY A 105 -8.86 2.27 2.11
N LEU A 106 -9.01 3.54 2.47
CA LEU A 106 -10.07 3.98 3.40
C LEU A 106 -11.42 4.02 2.69
N ASP A 107 -11.48 4.61 1.50
CA ASP A 107 -12.72 4.84 0.74
C ASP A 107 -13.32 3.54 0.19
N HIS A 108 -12.47 2.60 -0.21
CA HIS A 108 -12.86 1.34 -0.86
C HIS A 108 -12.59 0.11 -0.01
N TRP A 109 -12.41 0.27 1.31
CA TRP A 109 -12.10 -0.82 2.24
C TRP A 109 -12.94 -2.09 2.03
N LEU A 110 -14.26 -1.92 1.85
CA LEU A 110 -15.21 -3.03 1.69
C LEU A 110 -15.19 -3.69 0.30
N THR A 111 -14.65 -3.01 -0.70
CA THR A 111 -14.65 -3.44 -2.11
C THR A 111 -13.28 -3.89 -2.60
N LEU A 112 -12.22 -3.59 -1.85
CA LEU A 112 -10.85 -3.92 -2.24
C LEU A 112 -10.58 -5.43 -2.15
N PRO A 113 -10.10 -6.06 -3.24
CA PRO A 113 -9.86 -7.49 -3.26
C PRO A 113 -8.69 -7.85 -2.35
N ARG A 114 -8.90 -8.85 -1.49
CA ARG A 114 -7.82 -9.38 -0.67
C ARG A 114 -6.80 -10.10 -1.56
N TYR A 115 -5.53 -9.80 -1.36
CA TYR A 115 -4.42 -10.54 -1.91
C TYR A 115 -4.47 -11.99 -1.39
N ILE A 116 -4.49 -12.93 -2.33
CA ILE A 116 -4.37 -14.35 -2.06
C ILE A 116 -3.07 -14.78 -2.72
N PRO A 117 -2.06 -15.25 -1.96
CA PRO A 117 -0.87 -15.80 -2.57
C PRO A 117 -1.27 -16.97 -3.46
N GLU A 118 -0.77 -17.00 -4.70
CA GLU A 118 -0.91 -18.18 -5.54
C GLU A 118 -0.30 -19.35 -4.75
N LYS A 119 -1.07 -20.41 -4.54
CA LYS A 119 -0.53 -21.64 -3.94
C LYS A 119 0.55 -22.13 -4.89
N ASP A 120 1.78 -22.18 -4.39
CA ASP A 120 2.84 -22.99 -5.02
C ASP A 120 2.23 -24.36 -5.30
N THR A 121 2.05 -24.68 -6.59
CA THR A 121 1.60 -26.00 -7.05
C THR A 121 2.83 -26.77 -7.50
#